data_AF-A0A932RAP7-F1
#
_entry.id   AF-A0A932RAP7-F1
#
_cell.length_a   1.000
_cell.length_b   1.000
_cell.length_c   1.000
_cell.angle_alpha   90.00
_cell.angle_beta   90.00
_cell.angle_gamma   90.00
#
_symmetry.space_group_name_H-M   'P 1'
#
loop_
_entity.id
_entity.type
_entity.pdbx_description
1 polymer ?
#
loop_
_entity_poly.entity_id
_entity_poly.type
_entity_poly.pdbx_seq_one_letter_code
_entity_poly.pdbx_strand_id
1 'polypeptide(L)'
;MNKARSGFLFAMPSFVSGAARLLDLYCLYDSYKSSSTEREADYKAMLSDWRIVGQDILCAMKQFERSLPPGSRAHDDDLCGASRQMSLFQ
;
A
#
# COMPACT_ATOMS: atom_id res chain seq x y z
N MET A 1 5.66 1.93 11.93
CA MET A 1 5.58 2.02 10.45
C MET A 1 4.13 2.28 10.06
N ASN A 2 3.86 3.39 9.36
CA ASN A 2 2.50 3.73 8.90
C ASN A 2 2.08 2.77 7.77
N LYS A 3 0.97 2.05 7.96
CA LYS A 3 0.40 1.12 6.98
C LYS A 3 -0.17 1.93 5.80
N ALA A 4 0.21 1.59 4.57
CA ALA A 4 -0.35 2.23 3.38
C ALA A 4 -1.85 1.87 3.26
N ARG A 5 -2.68 2.80 2.76
CA ARG A 5 -4.15 2.63 2.65
C ARG A 5 -4.62 3.02 1.25
N SER A 6 -5.36 2.12 0.59
CA SER A 6 -5.85 2.31 -0.78
C SER A 6 -6.91 3.43 -0.87
N GLY A 7 -7.69 3.62 0.20
CA GLY A 7 -8.72 4.67 0.27
C GLY A 7 -8.20 6.10 0.51
N PHE A 8 -7.11 6.53 -0.13
CA PHE A 8 -6.50 7.84 0.14
C PHE A 8 -7.47 9.01 -0.08
N LEU A 9 -8.29 8.96 -1.13
CA LEU A 9 -9.26 10.01 -1.47
C LEU A 9 -10.65 9.83 -0.84
N PHE A 10 -10.89 8.66 -0.23
CA PHE A 10 -12.19 8.37 0.36
C PHE A 10 -12.35 9.04 1.72
N ALA A 11 -13.49 9.70 1.90
CA ALA A 11 -13.98 10.02 3.24
C ALA A 11 -14.24 8.70 3.98
N MET A 12 -13.71 8.55 5.20
CA MET A 12 -13.95 7.33 5.97
C MET A 12 -15.39 7.32 6.48
N PRO A 13 -16.20 6.30 6.13
CA PRO A 13 -17.55 6.21 6.63
C PRO A 13 -17.57 5.95 8.13
N SER A 14 -18.58 6.50 8.80
CA SER A 14 -18.89 6.31 10.22
C SER A 14 -20.39 6.17 10.42
N PHE A 15 -20.81 5.66 11.58
CA PHE A 15 -22.23 5.54 11.92
C PHE A 15 -22.95 6.89 11.88
N VAL A 16 -22.32 7.92 12.46
CA VAL A 16 -22.88 9.28 12.50
C VAL A 16 -22.99 9.88 11.10
N SER A 17 -21.96 9.73 10.25
CA SER A 17 -22.03 10.18 8.85
C SER A 17 -23.10 9.44 8.05
N GLY A 18 -23.34 8.15 8.36
CA GLY A 18 -24.40 7.36 7.73
C GLY A 18 -25.79 7.85 8.13
N ALA A 19 -26.01 8.16 9.41
CA ALA A 19 -27.28 8.71 9.90
C ALA A 19 -27.55 10.12 9.36
N ALA A 20 -26.52 10.97 9.28
CA ALA A 20 -26.63 12.32 8.73
C ALA A 20 -27.08 12.32 7.26
N ARG A 21 -26.67 11.31 6.46
CA ARG A 21 -27.13 11.17 5.07
C ARG A 21 -28.64 10.96 4.92
N LEU A 22 -29.33 10.44 5.94
CA LEU A 22 -30.80 10.31 5.89
C LEU A 22 -31.51 11.68 5.90
N LEU A 23 -30.83 12.72 6.40
CA LEU A 23 -31.35 14.08 6.48
C LEU A 23 -30.76 15.00 5.37
N ASP A 24 -29.76 14.52 4.64
CA ASP A 24 -29.12 15.24 3.54
C ASP A 24 -29.88 15.08 2.22
N LEU A 25 -31.04 15.73 2.13
CA LEU A 25 -31.91 15.67 0.94
C LEU A 25 -31.31 16.34 -0.31
N TYR A 26 -30.22 17.10 -0.15
CA TYR A 26 -29.56 17.88 -1.21
C TYR A 26 -28.13 17.39 -1.54
N CYS A 27 -27.70 16.25 -0.98
CA CYS A 27 -26.37 15.65 -1.22
C CYS A 27 -25.19 16.59 -0.90
N LEU A 28 -25.30 17.46 0.11
CA LEU A 28 -24.27 18.43 0.49
C LEU A 28 -23.25 17.88 1.50
N TYR A 29 -23.48 16.68 2.02
CA TYR A 29 -22.68 16.13 3.13
C TYR A 29 -21.31 15.57 2.69
N ASP A 30 -21.07 15.42 1.40
CA ASP A 30 -19.86 14.77 0.89
C ASP A 30 -18.65 15.70 0.88
N SER A 31 -17.74 15.48 1.84
CA SER A 31 -16.41 16.10 1.87
C SER A 31 -15.35 15.05 1.53
N TYR A 32 -15.03 14.94 0.24
CA TYR A 32 -13.91 14.11 -0.22
C TYR A 32 -12.58 14.74 0.20
N LYS A 33 -11.55 13.90 0.39
CA LYS A 33 -10.21 14.44 0.62
C LYS A 33 -9.75 15.12 -0.66
N SER A 34 -9.67 16.46 -0.64
CA SER A 34 -9.17 17.23 -1.77
C SER A 34 -7.64 17.25 -1.77
N SER A 35 -7.05 17.10 -2.95
CA SER A 35 -5.68 17.50 -3.23
C SER A 35 -5.70 18.85 -3.93
N SER A 36 -4.59 19.58 -3.94
CA SER A 36 -4.53 20.93 -4.51
C SER A 36 -4.89 20.97 -6.01
N THR A 37 -4.72 19.85 -6.71
CA THR A 37 -5.12 19.65 -8.11
C THR A 37 -5.62 18.22 -8.32
N GLU A 38 -6.48 18.01 -9.33
CA GLU A 38 -6.95 16.68 -9.75
C GLU A 38 -5.77 15.74 -10.08
N ARG A 39 -4.77 16.26 -10.81
CA ARG A 39 -3.57 15.52 -11.17
C ARG A 39 -2.79 15.01 -9.94
N GLU A 40 -2.73 15.81 -8.88
CA GLU A 40 -2.08 15.40 -7.64
C GLU A 40 -2.89 14.32 -6.90
N ALA A 41 -4.22 14.41 -6.94
CA ALA A 41 -5.11 13.40 -6.36
C ALA A 41 -4.92 12.03 -7.05
N ASP A 42 -4.93 12.02 -8.39
CA ASP A 42 -4.73 10.82 -9.20
C ASP A 42 -3.35 10.18 -8.95
N TYR A 43 -2.30 11.01 -8.95
CA TYR A 43 -0.94 10.54 -8.66
C TYR A 43 -0.86 9.88 -7.28
N LYS A 44 -1.42 10.51 -6.24
CA LYS A 44 -1.40 9.97 -4.88
C LYS A 44 -2.22 8.69 -4.75
N ALA A 45 -3.38 8.62 -5.41
CA ALA A 45 -4.21 7.41 -5.42
C ALA A 45 -3.44 6.24 -6.04
N MET A 46 -2.91 6.42 -7.24
CA MET A 46 -2.18 5.38 -7.96
C MET A 46 -0.90 4.95 -7.23
N LEU A 47 -0.14 5.91 -6.66
CA LEU A 47 1.03 5.62 -5.82
C LEU A 47 0.65 4.79 -4.59
N SER A 48 -0.48 5.10 -3.95
CA SER A 48 -0.93 4.39 -2.77
C SER A 48 -1.30 2.93 -3.08
N ASP A 49 -2.00 2.69 -4.19
CA ASP A 49 -2.39 1.35 -4.62
C ASP A 49 -1.15 0.49 -4.94
N TRP A 50 -0.20 1.02 -5.70
CA TRP A 50 1.05 0.32 -6.00
C TRP A 50 1.90 0.03 -4.76
N ARG A 51 1.86 0.93 -3.76
CA ARG A 51 2.55 0.71 -2.49
C ARG A 51 1.97 -0.47 -1.72
N ILE A 52 0.65 -0.70 -1.79
CA ILE A 52 -0.01 -1.85 -1.16
C ILE A 52 0.34 -3.13 -1.89
N VAL A 53 0.28 -3.14 -3.23
CA VAL A 53 0.71 -4.29 -4.05
C VAL A 53 2.15 -4.70 -3.69
N GLY A 54 3.07 -3.73 -3.58
CA GLY A 54 4.44 -4.01 -3.17
C GLY A 54 4.55 -4.58 -1.75
N GLN A 55 3.74 -4.09 -0.81
CA GLN A 55 3.70 -4.64 0.55
C GLN A 55 3.19 -6.08 0.58
N ASP A 56 2.16 -6.39 -0.21
CA ASP A 56 1.58 -7.73 -0.28
C ASP A 56 2.56 -8.73 -0.92
N ILE A 57 3.26 -8.33 -1.98
CA ILE A 57 4.33 -9.14 -2.60
C ILE A 57 5.43 -9.43 -1.59
N LEU A 58 5.95 -8.41 -0.90
CA LEU A 58 7.00 -8.60 0.12
C LEU A 58 6.53 -9.48 1.28
N CYS A 59 5.27 -9.37 1.67
CA CYS A 59 4.67 -10.22 2.70
C CYS A 59 4.58 -11.68 2.23
N ALA A 60 4.15 -11.91 0.99
CA ALA A 60 4.06 -13.24 0.40
C ALA A 60 5.43 -13.90 0.26
N MET A 61 6.46 -13.16 -0.18
CA MET A 61 7.84 -13.67 -0.26
C MET A 61 8.34 -14.13 1.11
N LYS A 62 8.18 -13.30 2.15
CA LYS A 62 8.60 -13.65 3.52
C LYS A 62 7.84 -14.87 4.07
N GLN A 63 6.55 -14.98 3.76
CA GLN A 63 5.74 -16.14 4.15
C GLN A 63 6.21 -17.41 3.44
N PHE A 64 6.50 -17.31 2.13
CA PHE A 64 7.03 -18.42 1.35
C PHE A 64 8.38 -18.88 1.88
N GLU A 65 9.34 -17.98 2.08
CA GLU A 65 10.66 -18.26 2.67
C GLU A 65 10.54 -18.97 4.03
N ARG A 66 9.59 -18.56 4.88
CA ARG A 66 9.34 -19.20 6.17
C ARG A 66 8.71 -20.58 6.06
N SER A 67 7.94 -20.84 5.01
CA SER A 67 7.28 -22.13 4.78
C SER A 67 8.23 -23.22 4.24
N LEU A 68 9.43 -22.83 3.78
CA LEU A 68 10.42 -23.75 3.26
C LEU A 68 11.04 -24.62 4.36
N PRO A 69 11.28 -25.92 4.09
CA PRO A 69 11.92 -26.81 5.05
C PRO A 69 13.39 -26.42 5.31
N PRO A 70 13.90 -26.58 6.54
CA PRO A 70 15.29 -26.24 6.87
C PRO A 70 16.24 -27.10 6.03
N GLY A 71 17.03 -26.44 5.16
CA GLY A 71 17.98 -27.09 4.24
C GLY A 71 17.78 -26.72 2.76
N SER A 72 16.62 -26.16 2.38
CA SER A 72 16.35 -25.68 1.01
C SER A 72 16.90 -24.27 0.74
N ARG A 73 17.50 -23.61 1.75
CA ARG A 73 18.08 -22.25 1.68
C ARG A 73 19.37 -22.13 0.84
N ALA A 74 20.02 -23.23 0.49
CA ALA A 74 21.40 -23.19 -0.03
C ALA A 74 21.54 -22.73 -1.50
N HIS A 75 20.46 -22.49 -2.25
CA HIS A 75 20.55 -22.17 -3.69
C HIS A 75 20.25 -20.69 -4.03
N ASP A 76 19.57 -19.93 -3.16
CA ASP A 76 19.14 -18.56 -3.47
C ASP A 76 20.02 -17.47 -2.82
N ASP A 77 20.85 -17.84 -1.83
CA ASP A 77 21.79 -16.93 -1.16
C ASP A 77 22.88 -16.38 -2.12
N ASP A 78 23.13 -17.05 -3.26
CA ASP A 78 24.11 -16.61 -4.27
C ASP A 78 23.63 -15.43 -5.12
N LEU A 79 22.32 -15.27 -5.35
CA LEU A 79 21.81 -14.17 -6.18
C LEU A 79 21.70 -12.85 -5.40
N CYS A 80 21.34 -12.90 -4.12
CA CYS A 80 21.31 -11.72 -3.26
C CYS A 80 22.71 -11.32 -2.76
N GLY A 81 23.60 -12.29 -2.53
CA GLY A 81 25.00 -12.07 -2.16
C GLY A 81 25.84 -11.45 -3.28
N ALA A 82 25.62 -11.86 -4.54
CA ALA A 82 26.35 -11.33 -5.70
C ALA A 82 26.07 -9.83 -5.94
N SER A 83 24.84 -9.36 -5.68
CA SER A 83 24.49 -7.95 -5.87
C SER A 83 25.15 -7.04 -4.82
N ARG A 84 25.48 -7.55 -3.63
CA ARG A 84 26.09 -6.78 -2.54
C ARG A 84 27.61 -6.62 -2.69
N GLN A 85 28.29 -7.52 -3.42
CA GLN A 85 29.72 -7.43 -3.70
C GLN A 85 30.06 -6.41 -4.80
N MET A 86 29.11 -6.10 -5.70
CA MET A 86 29.35 -5.18 -6.83
C MET A 86 29.19 -3.69 -6.48
N SER A 87 28.83 -3.36 -5.23
CA SER A 87 28.77 -1.99 -4.69
C SER A 87 29.99 -1.61 -3.85
N LEU A 88 30.94 -2.53 -3.64
CA LEU A 88 32.17 -2.27 -2.87
C LEU A 88 33.40 -2.00 -3.76
N PHE A 89 33.20 -1.89 -5.08
CA PHE A 89 34.24 -1.57 -6.07
C PHE A 89 33.91 -0.35 -6.96
N GLN A 90 33.11 0.59 -6.46
CA GLN A 90 33.00 1.95 -6.99
C GLN A 90 33.01 2.99 -5.87
#